data_AF-A0A060CF21-F1
#
_entry.id   AF-A0A060CF21-F1
#
_cell.length_a   1.000
_cell.length_b   1.000
_cell.length_c   1.000
_cell.angle_alpha   90.00
_cell.angle_beta   90.00
_cell.angle_gamma   90.00
#
_symmetry.space_group_name_H-M   'P 1'
#
loop_
_entity.id
_entity.type
_entity.pdbx_description
1 polymer ?
#
loop_
_entity_poly.entity_id
_entity_poly.type
_entity_poly.pdbx_seq_one_letter_code
_entity_poly.pdbx_strand_id
1 'polypeptide(L)'
;MHLLTHAQNRGKGAALETAYRYVQAEIGPCTVVTADADGQHTVADITRIAAAGAAHPGQLMLGSRTFDGGHVPRRSRVGNRLTSRVFGMITRRPVHDTQTGLRAFDSGMIDFMLRCRGSGSTTR
;
A
#
# COMPACT_ATOMS: atom_id res chain seq x y z
N MET A 1 -11.25 13.88 11.11
CA MET A 1 -10.89 12.46 11.23
C MET A 1 -12.13 11.65 10.87
N HIS A 2 -12.04 10.75 9.89
CA HIS A 2 -13.17 9.91 9.46
C HIS A 2 -12.91 8.47 9.88
N LEU A 3 -13.90 7.83 10.51
CA LEU A 3 -13.86 6.42 10.88
C LEU A 3 -14.80 5.64 9.96
N LEU A 4 -14.24 4.71 9.19
CA LEU A 4 -14.99 3.83 8.29
C LEU A 4 -15.01 2.42 8.89
N THR A 5 -16.20 1.86 9.09
CA THR A 5 -16.38 0.55 9.74
C THR A 5 -17.13 -0.42 8.85
N HIS A 6 -16.84 -1.71 9.00
CA HIS A 6 -17.65 -2.78 8.43
C HIS A 6 -18.45 -3.47 9.53
N ALA A 7 -19.67 -3.92 9.22
CA ALA A 7 -20.51 -4.65 10.15
C ALA A 7 -19.88 -5.98 10.63
N GLN A 8 -18.98 -6.55 9.83
CA GLN A 8 -18.23 -7.78 10.12
C GLN A 8 -16.78 -7.62 9.69
N ASN A 9 -15.87 -8.40 10.27
CA ASN A 9 -14.46 -8.38 9.87
C ASN A 9 -14.30 -8.90 8.42
N ARG A 10 -13.91 -8.01 7.50
CA ARG A 10 -13.66 -8.31 6.08
C ARG A 10 -12.17 -8.32 5.72
N GLY A 11 -11.30 -8.26 6.73
CA GLY A 11 -9.86 -8.19 6.60
C GLY A 11 -9.32 -6.83 6.11
N LYS A 12 -7.99 -6.67 6.21
CA LYS A 12 -7.23 -5.46 5.81
C LYS A 12 -7.56 -4.99 4.39
N GLY A 13 -7.87 -5.95 3.53
CA GLY A 13 -8.13 -5.68 2.13
C GLY A 13 -9.37 -4.88 1.82
N ALA A 14 -10.49 -5.33 2.38
CA ALA A 14 -11.74 -4.61 2.27
C ALA A 14 -11.64 -3.25 2.96
N ALA A 15 -10.90 -3.14 4.06
CA ALA A 15 -10.67 -1.87 4.75
C ALA A 15 -9.95 -0.85 3.84
N LEU A 16 -8.88 -1.27 3.15
CA LEU A 16 -8.18 -0.42 2.19
C LEU A 16 -9.07 -0.05 0.99
N GLU A 17 -9.86 -0.98 0.46
CA GLU A 17 -10.81 -0.66 -0.61
C GLU A 17 -11.83 0.39 -0.18
N THR A 18 -12.42 0.23 1.00
CA THR A 18 -13.38 1.21 1.54
C THR A 18 -12.72 2.58 1.73
N ALA A 19 -11.50 2.62 2.26
CA ALA A 19 -10.75 3.88 2.39
C ALA A 19 -10.46 4.53 1.04
N TYR A 20 -10.04 3.77 0.03
CA TYR A 20 -9.75 4.31 -1.30
C TYR A 20 -11.00 4.85 -2.01
N ARG A 21 -12.11 4.11 -1.95
CA ARG A 21 -13.39 4.59 -2.48
C ARG A 21 -13.86 5.86 -1.77
N TYR A 22 -13.68 5.92 -0.45
CA TYR A 22 -13.99 7.10 0.33
C TYR A 22 -13.14 8.31 -0.09
N VAL A 23 -11.83 8.14 -0.24
CA VAL A 23 -10.93 9.21 -0.72
C VAL A 23 -11.35 9.71 -2.10
N GLN A 24 -11.64 8.79 -3.03
CA GLN A 24 -12.05 9.12 -4.39
C GLN A 24 -13.37 9.88 -4.44
N ALA A 25 -14.31 9.57 -3.55
CA ALA A 25 -15.62 10.22 -3.50
C ALA A 25 -15.60 11.58 -2.79
N GLU A 26 -14.84 11.71 -1.69
CA GLU A 26 -15.05 12.81 -0.73
C GLU A 26 -13.88 13.79 -0.61
N ILE A 27 -12.65 13.40 -0.97
CA ILE A 27 -11.44 14.17 -0.61
C ILE A 27 -10.82 14.92 -1.81
N GLY A 28 -11.09 14.49 -3.05
CA GLY A 28 -10.50 15.08 -4.25
C GLY A 28 -9.00 14.73 -4.43
N PRO A 29 -8.25 15.47 -5.28
CA PRO A 29 -6.85 15.20 -5.54
C PRO A 29 -5.97 15.33 -4.29
N CYS A 30 -5.30 14.24 -3.88
CA CYS A 30 -4.44 14.23 -2.70
C CYS A 30 -3.35 13.16 -2.79
N THR A 31 -2.34 13.23 -1.90
CA THR A 31 -1.43 12.12 -1.66
C THR A 31 -2.05 11.17 -0.64
N VAL A 32 -2.20 9.90 -1.00
CA VAL A 32 -2.69 8.83 -0.14
C VAL A 32 -1.50 8.12 0.50
N VAL A 33 -1.53 7.99 1.83
CA VAL A 33 -0.54 7.23 2.59
C VAL A 33 -1.27 6.13 3.35
N THR A 34 -0.77 4.90 3.23
CA THR A 34 -1.24 3.77 4.04
C THR A 34 -0.13 3.37 5.00
N ALA A 35 -0.46 3.07 6.25
CA ALA A 35 0.46 2.53 7.25
C ALA A 35 -0.25 1.44 8.07
N ASP A 36 0.50 0.44 8.52
CA ASP A 36 -0.02 -0.59 9.42
C ASP A 36 -0.12 -0.05 10.85
N ALA A 37 -1.19 -0.45 11.55
CA ALA A 37 -1.45 -0.06 12.93
C ALA A 37 -0.60 -0.85 13.96
N ASP A 38 0.43 -1.56 13.50
CA ASP A 38 1.33 -2.38 14.33
C ASP A 38 2.43 -1.56 15.02
N GLY A 39 2.48 -0.24 14.78
CA GLY A 39 3.46 0.67 15.38
C GLY A 39 4.88 0.52 14.83
N GLN A 40 5.08 -0.25 13.75
CA GLN A 40 6.42 -0.54 13.23
C GLN A 40 7.00 0.57 12.34
N HIS A 41 6.26 1.67 12.14
CA HIS A 41 6.67 2.81 11.33
C HIS A 41 6.72 4.08 12.18
N THR A 42 7.84 4.80 12.14
CA THR A 42 7.95 6.08 12.83
C THR A 42 7.14 7.15 12.10
N VAL A 43 6.70 8.19 12.82
CA VAL A 43 6.07 9.38 12.20
C VAL A 43 6.99 9.98 11.15
N ALA A 44 8.30 9.98 11.39
CA ALA A 44 9.29 10.45 10.42
C ALA A 44 9.27 9.65 9.11
N ASP A 45 9.07 8.33 9.16
CA ASP A 45 8.97 7.50 7.97
C ASP A 45 7.69 7.77 7.17
N ILE A 46 6.57 7.96 7.87
CA ILE A 46 5.28 8.32 7.26
C ILE A 46 5.39 9.67 6.56
N THR A 47 5.96 10.68 7.22
CA THR A 47 6.16 12.01 6.62
C THR A 47 7.10 11.95 5.43
N ARG A 48 8.19 11.16 5.51
CA ARG A 48 9.16 11.02 4.42
C ARG A 48 8.53 10.39 3.18
N ILE A 49 7.75 9.32 3.34
CA ILE A 49 7.09 8.67 2.21
C ILE A 49 5.96 9.53 1.64
N ALA A 50 5.24 10.28 2.48
CA ALA A 50 4.24 11.25 2.03
C ALA A 50 4.86 12.33 1.12
N ALA A 51 5.99 12.92 1.55
CA ALA A 51 6.72 13.91 0.77
C ALA A 51 7.21 13.33 -0.56
N ALA A 52 7.73 12.09 -0.55
CA ALA A 52 8.15 11.41 -1.77
C ALA A 52 6.98 11.15 -2.74
N GLY A 53 5.82 10.72 -2.22
CA GLY A 53 4.61 10.51 -3.02
C GLY A 53 4.08 11.81 -3.64
N ALA A 54 4.12 12.91 -2.89
CA ALA A 54 3.73 14.24 -3.40
C ALA A 54 4.69 14.76 -4.48
N ALA A 55 6.00 14.52 -4.34
CA ALA A 55 7.03 14.96 -5.29
C ALA A 55 7.03 14.18 -6.62
N HIS A 56 6.41 13.00 -6.64
CA HIS A 56 6.43 12.09 -7.79
C HIS A 56 5.03 11.54 -8.12
N PRO A 57 4.13 12.38 -8.66
CA PRO A 57 2.82 11.93 -9.14
C PRO A 57 2.96 10.80 -10.17
N GLY A 58 2.02 9.85 -10.15
CA GLY A 58 2.01 8.66 -10.99
C GLY A 58 2.99 7.56 -10.53
N GLN A 59 3.68 7.75 -9.41
CA GLN A 59 4.59 6.75 -8.85
C GLN A 59 4.11 6.26 -7.49
N LEU A 60 4.33 4.96 -7.27
CA LEU A 60 4.06 4.32 -5.99
C LEU A 60 5.35 4.27 -5.18
N MET A 61 5.31 4.85 -4.00
CA MET A 61 6.37 4.75 -3.00
C MET A 61 6.05 3.60 -2.05
N LEU A 62 7.05 2.76 -1.79
CA LEU A 62 6.97 1.68 -0.81
C LEU A 62 8.01 1.94 0.28
N GLY A 63 7.57 1.91 1.54
CA GLY A 63 8.49 1.90 2.66
C GLY A 63 9.20 0.56 2.71
N SER A 64 10.52 0.55 2.77
CA SER A 64 11.31 -0.64 3.06
C SER A 64 11.71 -0.65 4.53
N ARG A 65 11.59 -1.80 5.19
CA ARG A 65 12.24 -2.00 6.49
C ARG A 65 13.71 -2.28 6.25
N THR A 66 14.59 -1.39 6.69
CA THR A 66 16.00 -1.73 6.85
C THR A 66 16.11 -2.65 8.07
N PHE A 67 16.14 -3.96 7.83
CA PHE A 67 16.63 -4.90 8.83
C PHE A 67 18.15 -4.70 8.94
N ASP A 68 18.58 -3.72 9.74
CA ASP A 68 19.97 -3.66 10.21
C ASP A 68 20.16 -4.83 11.18
N GLY A 69 20.59 -5.97 10.64
CA GLY A 69 20.86 -7.20 11.40
C GLY A 69 20.45 -8.43 10.63
N GLY A 70 21.42 -9.30 10.35
CA GLY A 70 21.32 -10.42 9.41
C GLY A 70 20.11 -11.36 9.60
N HIS A 71 19.81 -12.06 8.50
CA HIS A 71 18.76 -13.09 8.31
C HIS A 71 17.35 -12.61 7.96
N VAL A 72 17.12 -12.38 6.66
CA VAL A 72 15.77 -12.35 6.07
C VAL A 72 15.27 -13.80 5.88
N PRO A 73 14.16 -14.23 6.52
CA PRO A 73 13.64 -15.60 6.36
C PRO A 73 13.10 -15.82 4.94
N ARG A 74 13.63 -16.83 4.23
CA ARG A 74 13.33 -17.16 2.82
C ARG A 74 11.93 -17.80 2.61
N ARG A 75 10.92 -17.53 3.44
CA ARG A 75 9.58 -18.16 3.35
C ARG A 75 8.49 -17.32 2.67
N SER A 76 8.67 -16.00 2.50
CA SER A 76 7.65 -15.13 1.87
C SER A 76 7.88 -14.87 0.36
N ARG A 77 8.24 -15.91 -0.42
CA ARG A 77 8.71 -15.74 -1.82
C ARG A 77 7.74 -16.17 -2.92
N VAL A 78 6.65 -16.88 -2.63
CA VAL A 78 5.85 -17.54 -3.68
C VAL A 78 4.61 -16.75 -4.11
N GLY A 79 3.94 -16.03 -3.18
CA GLY A 79 2.76 -15.21 -3.53
C GLY A 79 3.08 -13.85 -4.19
N ASN A 80 4.27 -13.30 -3.95
CA ASN A 80 4.64 -11.91 -4.27
C ASN A 80 5.12 -11.66 -5.71
N ARG A 81 5.39 -12.69 -6.53
CA ARG A 81 6.20 -12.49 -7.74
C ARG A 81 5.45 -11.82 -8.91
N LEU A 82 4.11 -11.88 -8.91
CA LEU A 82 3.29 -11.22 -9.92
C LEU A 82 3.07 -9.74 -9.56
N THR A 83 2.76 -9.47 -8.29
CA THR A 83 2.57 -8.11 -7.75
C THR A 83 3.88 -7.31 -7.79
N SER A 84 5.01 -7.88 -7.38
CA SER A 84 6.32 -7.21 -7.44
C SER A 84 6.75 -6.80 -8.85
N ARG A 85 6.29 -7.46 -9.91
CA ARG A 85 6.62 -7.09 -11.29
C ARG A 85 5.83 -5.87 -11.77
N VAL A 86 4.52 -5.85 -11.51
CA VAL A 86 3.67 -4.69 -11.84
C VAL A 86 4.09 -3.48 -11.00
N PHE A 87 4.36 -3.70 -9.71
CA PHE A 87 4.85 -2.66 -8.82
C PHE A 87 6.25 -2.20 -9.25
N GLY A 88 7.14 -3.11 -9.64
CA GLY A 88 8.50 -2.78 -10.08
C GLY A 88 8.58 -1.85 -11.30
N MET A 89 7.59 -1.93 -12.20
CA MET A 89 7.49 -1.01 -13.34
C MET A 89 7.10 0.41 -12.89
N ILE A 90 6.29 0.53 -11.84
CA ILE A 90 5.77 1.81 -11.33
C ILE A 90 6.73 2.44 -10.31
N THR A 91 7.36 1.62 -9.47
CA THR A 91 8.36 2.04 -8.47
C THR A 91 9.74 2.26 -9.10
N ARG A 92 9.91 1.94 -10.40
CA ARG A 92 11.18 1.94 -11.15
C ARG A 92 12.32 1.16 -10.49
N ARG A 93 11.99 0.25 -9.55
CA ARG A 93 12.95 -0.56 -8.79
C ARG A 93 12.36 -1.94 -8.50
N PRO A 94 13.17 -3.01 -8.50
CA PRO A 94 12.69 -4.34 -8.13
C PRO A 94 12.13 -4.32 -6.70
N VAL A 95 10.83 -4.60 -6.57
CA VAL A 95 10.14 -4.64 -5.27
C VAL A 95 10.39 -5.99 -4.63
N HIS A 96 11.29 -6.01 -3.64
CA HIS A 96 11.63 -7.22 -2.89
C HIS A 96 10.61 -7.59 -1.80
N ASP A 97 9.69 -6.67 -1.46
CA ASP A 97 8.65 -6.92 -0.46
C ASP A 97 7.38 -6.11 -0.78
N THR A 98 6.30 -6.76 -1.20
CA THR A 98 4.97 -6.15 -1.35
C THR A 98 4.14 -6.26 -0.08
N GLN A 99 4.70 -6.84 0.99
CA GLN A 99 4.09 -7.01 2.30
C GLN A 99 4.45 -5.87 3.26
N THR A 100 4.97 -4.75 2.76
CA THR A 100 5.17 -3.54 3.57
C THR A 100 3.85 -2.75 3.64
N GLY A 101 3.38 -2.52 4.87
CA GLY A 101 2.16 -1.76 5.16
C GLY A 101 2.26 -0.27 4.85
N LEU A 102 3.50 0.24 4.73
CA LEU A 102 3.78 1.65 4.47
C LEU A 102 3.91 1.94 2.98
N ARG A 103 2.99 2.75 2.43
CA ARG A 103 2.95 3.11 1.00
C ARG A 103 2.48 4.54 0.84
N ALA A 104 2.95 5.23 -0.21
CA ALA A 104 2.40 6.52 -0.63
C ALA A 104 2.24 6.61 -2.14
N PHE A 105 1.16 7.22 -2.60
CA PHE A 105 0.86 7.44 -4.02
C PHE A 105 -0.14 8.59 -4.18
N ASP A 106 -0.27 9.17 -5.36
CA ASP A 106 -1.30 10.17 -5.63
C ASP A 106 -2.68 9.51 -5.84
N SER A 107 -3.75 10.22 -5.51
CA SER A 107 -5.12 9.73 -5.63
C SER A 107 -5.52 9.29 -7.04
N GLY A 108 -4.82 9.75 -8.09
CA GLY A 108 -5.00 9.27 -9.47
C GLY A 108 -4.62 7.80 -9.66
N MET A 109 -3.80 7.24 -8.76
CA MET A 109 -3.44 5.82 -8.76
C MET A 109 -4.43 4.93 -8.01
N ILE A 110 -5.49 5.47 -7.39
CA ILE A 110 -6.47 4.68 -6.62
C ILE A 110 -7.06 3.55 -7.47
N ASP A 111 -7.45 3.83 -8.71
CA ASP A 111 -8.03 2.81 -9.59
C ASP A 111 -7.04 1.68 -9.90
N PHE A 112 -5.77 2.02 -10.06
CA PHE A 112 -4.70 1.04 -10.21
C PHE A 112 -4.54 0.18 -8.93
N MET A 113 -4.59 0.81 -7.76
CA MET A 113 -4.48 0.13 -6.46
C MET A 113 -5.66 -0.82 -6.19
N LEU A 114 -6.87 -0.45 -6.63
CA LEU A 114 -8.06 -1.30 -6.55
C LEU A 114 -7.95 -2.53 -7.48
N ARG A 115 -7.43 -2.35 -8.71
CA ARG A 115 -7.21 -3.45 -9.66
C ARG A 115 -6.11 -4.44 -9.24
N CYS A 116 -5.10 -3.98 -8.51
CA CYS A 116 -3.99 -4.83 -8.06
C CYS A 116 -4.36 -5.83 -6.96
N ARG A 117 -5.58 -5.79 -6.42
CA ARG A 117 -6.07 -6.87 -5.57
C ARG A 117 -6.33 -8.09 -6.44
N GLY A 118 -5.47 -9.10 -6.29
CA GLY A 118 -5.69 -10.43 -6.84
C GLY A 118 -7.04 -10.97 -6.39
N SER A 119 -7.68 -11.72 -7.30
CA SER A 119 -8.90 -12.48 -7.10
C SER A 119 -8.82 -13.39 -5.86
N GLY A 120 -9.10 -12.84 -4.69
CA GLY A 120 -9.30 -13.56 -3.45
C GLY A 120 -10.80 -13.66 -3.20
N SER A 121 -11.41 -14.70 -3.79
CA SER A 121 -12.75 -15.24 -3.51
C SER A 121 -13.94 -14.27 -3.50
N THR A 122 -14.74 -14.30 -4.56
CA THR A 122 -16.16 -14.66 -4.42
C THR A 122 -16.55 -15.46 -5.65
N THR A 123 -16.43 -16.79 -5.54
CA THR A 123 -17.24 -17.74 -6.28
C THR A 123 -18.71 -17.34 -6.11
N ARG A 124 -19.48 -17.40 -7.19
CA ARG A 124 -20.95 -17.41 -7.15
C ARG A 124 -21.48 -18.45 -6.16
#